data_AF-A0A917YCY7-F1
#
_entry.id   AF-A0A917YCY7-F1
#
_cell.length_a   1.000
_cell.length_b   1.000
_cell.length_c   1.000
_cell.angle_alpha   90.00
_cell.angle_beta   90.00
_cell.angle_gamma   90.00
#
_symmetry.space_group_name_H-M   'P 1'
#
loop_
_entity.id
_entity.type
_entity.pdbx_description
1 polymer ?
#
loop_
_entity_poly.entity_id
_entity_poly.type
_entity_poly.pdbx_seq_one_letter_code
_entity_poly.pdbx_strand_id
1 'polypeptide(L)' 'MLQRQQAGAVVAARRQIVDGAVGMVEAAIARITERDIVELDSERKAGMVSNLMVVLCGDRAAQPVLNTGSLCQ' A
#
# COMPACT_ATOMS: atom_id res chain seq x y z
N MET A 1 2.43 -34.43 -6.25
CA MET A 1 2.23 -33.24 -7.09
C MET A 1 1.23 -32.21 -6.54
N LEU A 2 0.48 -32.48 -5.45
CA LEU A 2 -0.57 -31.56 -4.96
C LEU A 2 -0.03 -30.32 -4.19
N GLN A 3 0.96 -30.48 -3.30
CA GLN A 3 1.43 -29.35 -2.47
C GLN A 3 2.20 -28.27 -3.23
N ARG A 4 3.10 -28.66 -4.15
CA ARG A 4 3.93 -27.69 -4.90
C ARG A 4 3.11 -26.90 -5.91
N GLN A 5 2.13 -27.54 -6.55
CA GLN A 5 1.22 -26.86 -7.48
C GLN A 5 0.28 -25.89 -6.75
N GLN A 6 -0.25 -26.28 -5.58
CA GLN A 6 -1.08 -25.38 -4.76
C GLN A 6 -0.27 -24.18 -4.23
N ALA A 7 0.96 -24.38 -3.79
CA ALA A 7 1.84 -23.28 -3.39
C ALA A 7 2.08 -22.28 -4.54
N GLY A 8 2.27 -22.79 -5.77
CA GLY A 8 2.42 -21.95 -6.97
C GLY A 8 1.17 -21.12 -7.26
N ALA A 9 -0.02 -21.73 -7.17
CA ALA A 9 -1.29 -21.03 -7.39
C ALA A 9 -1.53 -19.91 -6.37
N VAL A 10 -1.21 -20.15 -5.09
CA VAL A 10 -1.34 -19.13 -4.03
C VAL A 10 -0.40 -17.95 -4.27
N VAL A 11 0.85 -18.20 -4.67
CA VAL A 11 1.82 -17.13 -4.97
C VAL A 11 1.39 -16.32 -6.19
N ALA A 12 0.90 -16.98 -7.24
CA ALA A 12 0.40 -16.31 -8.44
C ALA A 12 -0.79 -15.38 -8.11
N ALA A 13 -1.74 -15.86 -7.31
CA ALA A 13 -2.86 -15.05 -6.84
C ALA A 13 -2.39 -13.85 -5.99
N ARG A 14 -1.46 -14.06 -5.05
CA ARG A 14 -0.89 -12.96 -4.25
C ARG A 14 -0.17 -11.92 -5.10
N ARG A 15 0.50 -12.35 -6.18
CA ARG A 15 1.17 -11.43 -7.09
C ARG A 15 0.18 -10.51 -7.81
N GLN A 16 -0.93 -11.06 -8.30
CA GLN A 16 -1.99 -10.24 -8.94
C GLN A 16 -2.61 -9.21 -7.99
N ILE A 17 -2.80 -9.57 -6.71
CA ILE A 17 -3.29 -8.63 -5.69
C ILE A 17 -2.30 -7.48 -5.49
N VAL A 18 -1.01 -7.79 -5.37
CA VAL A 18 0.06 -6.79 -5.18
C VAL A 18 0.16 -5.87 -6.39
N ASP A 19 0.12 -6.42 -7.61
CA ASP A 19 0.20 -5.61 -8.83
C ASP A 19 -0.96 -4.61 -8.94
N GLY A 20 -2.19 -5.06 -8.61
CA GLY A 20 -3.35 -4.18 -8.53
C GLY A 20 -3.22 -3.11 -7.45
N ALA A 21 -2.71 -3.46 -6.27
CA ALA A 21 -2.50 -2.54 -5.17
C ALA A 21 -1.47 -1.45 -5.52
N VAL A 22 -0.33 -1.81 -6.13
CA VAL A 22 0.69 -0.85 -6.55
C VAL A 22 0.11 0.17 -7.54
N GLY A 23 -0.68 -0.28 -8.51
CA GLY A 23 -1.34 0.62 -9.46
C GLY A 23 -2.33 1.59 -8.79
N MET A 24 -3.08 1.12 -7.79
CA MET A 24 -3.99 1.98 -7.01
C MET A 24 -3.23 3.04 -6.21
N VAL A 25 -2.09 2.68 -5.62
CA VAL A 25 -1.24 3.63 -4.85
C VAL A 25 -0.61 4.67 -5.77
N GLU A 26 -0.08 4.25 -6.92
CA GLU A 26 0.51 5.16 -7.90
C GLU A 26 -0.52 6.18 -8.40
N ALA A 27 -1.71 5.72 -8.79
CA ALA A 27 -2.79 6.59 -9.22
C ALA A 27 -3.26 7.56 -8.11
N ALA A 28 -3.33 7.09 -6.86
CA ALA A 28 -3.71 7.95 -5.74
C ALA A 28 -2.70 9.07 -5.51
N ILE A 29 -1.40 8.76 -5.50
CA ILE A 29 -0.33 9.75 -5.33
C ILE A 29 -0.33 10.75 -6.48
N ALA A 30 -0.41 10.26 -7.73
CA ALA A 30 -0.45 11.12 -8.91
C ALA A 30 -1.59 12.14 -8.84
N ARG A 31 -2.81 11.69 -8.47
CA ARG A 31 -3.98 12.57 -8.34
C ARG A 31 -3.86 13.56 -7.16
N ILE A 32 -3.20 13.19 -6.08
CA ILE A 32 -2.93 14.10 -4.95
C ILE A 32 -1.97 15.21 -5.38
N THR A 33 -0.90 14.84 -6.11
CA THR A 33 0.10 15.77 -6.65
C THR A 33 -0.50 16.68 -7.72
N GLU A 34 -1.28 16.14 -8.68
CA GLU A 34 -1.94 16.93 -9.72
C GLU A 34 -2.91 17.98 -9.17
N ARG A 35 -3.57 17.66 -8.05
CA ARG A 35 -4.54 18.54 -7.40
C ARG A 35 -3.92 19.46 -6.36
N ASP A 36 -2.60 19.38 -6.17
CA ASP A 36 -1.83 20.14 -5.19
C ASP A 36 -2.46 20.11 -3.78
N ILE A 37 -3.02 18.96 -3.39
CA ILE A 37 -3.74 18.81 -2.12
C ILE A 37 -2.75 18.80 -0.95
N VAL A 38 -1.56 18.23 -1.18
CA VAL A 38 -0.50 18.15 -0.19
C VAL A 38 0.86 18.01 -0.88
N GLU A 39 1.87 18.73 -0.40
CA GLU A 39 3.25 18.50 -0.80
C GLU A 39 3.82 17.31 -0.02
N LEU A 40 4.29 16.31 -0.75
CA LEU A 40 4.91 15.12 -0.18
C LEU A 40 6.40 15.14 -0.49
N ASP A 41 7.20 15.31 0.55
CA ASP A 41 8.62 14.96 0.48
C ASP A 41 8.80 13.44 0.27
N SER A 42 10.02 13.04 -0.10
CA SER A 42 10.36 11.65 -0.41
C SER A 42 10.08 10.68 0.76
N GLU A 43 10.27 11.13 2.00
CA GLU A 43 10.08 10.32 3.20
C GLU A 43 8.59 10.10 3.49
N ARG A 44 7.78 11.17 3.44
CA ARG A 44 6.31 11.12 3.59
C ARG A 44 5.67 10.30 2.49
N LYS A 45 6.15 10.43 1.25
CA LYS A 45 5.68 9.62 0.12
C LYS A 45 5.93 8.12 0.38
N ALA A 46 7.13 7.75 0.83
CA ALA A 46 7.44 6.37 1.19
C ALA A 46 6.54 5.85 2.32
N GLY A 47 6.30 6.67 3.36
CA GLY A 47 5.38 6.34 4.45
C GLY A 47 3.94 6.12 3.97
N MET A 48 3.44 6.98 3.08
CA MET A 48 2.09 6.85 2.54
C MET A 48 1.94 5.61 1.65
N VAL A 49 2.94 5.31 0.81
CA VAL A 49 2.97 4.07 0.02
C VAL A 49 2.92 2.85 0.94
N SER A 50 3.75 2.83 1.99
CA SER A 50 3.78 1.72 2.97
C SER A 50 2.40 1.50 3.62
N ASN A 51 1.79 2.58 4.12
CA ASN A 51 0.48 2.51 4.77
C ASN A 51 -0.61 2.02 3.81
N LEU A 52 -0.63 2.51 2.57
CA LEU A 52 -1.61 2.08 1.57
C LEU A 52 -1.39 0.63 1.15
N MET A 53 -0.15 0.18 0.99
CA MET A 53 0.16 -1.22 0.66
C MET A 53 -0.27 -2.17 1.77
N VAL A 54 -0.10 -1.79 3.05
CA VAL A 54 -0.60 -2.57 4.19
C VAL A 54 -2.13 -2.66 4.17
N VAL A 55 -2.82 -1.57 3.80
CA VAL A 55 -4.29 -1.55 3.72
C VAL A 55 -4.80 -2.42 2.57
N LEU A 56 -4.18 -2.32 1.39
CA LEU A 56 -4.65 -2.95 0.17
C LEU A 56 -4.27 -4.43 0.08
N CYS A 57 -3.12 -4.82 0.64
CA CYS A 57 -2.62 -6.20 0.59
C CYS A 57 -2.77 -6.95 1.93
N GLY A 58 -3.24 -6.29 2.99
CA GLY A 58 -3.44 -6.91 4.29
C GLY A 58 -4.63 -7.85 4.30
N ASP A 59 -4.45 -9.08 4.78
CA ASP A 59 -5.52 -10.08 4.97
C ASP A 59 -6.50 -9.71 6.12
N ARG A 60 -6.17 -8.68 6.93
CA ARG A 60 -7.05 -8.14 7.98
C ARG A 60 -7.40 -6.70 7.67
N ALA A 61 -8.62 -6.29 8.02
CA ALA A 61 -9.05 -4.89 7.97
C ALA A 61 -7.97 -3.98 8.56
N ALA A 62 -7.53 -3.02 7.76
CA ALA A 62 -6.43 -2.13 8.13
C ALA A 62 -6.78 -1.36 9.41
N GLN A 63 -5.98 -1.53 10.46
CA GLN A 63 -6.07 -0.67 11.62
C GLN A 63 -5.33 0.63 11.29
N PRO A 64 -5.99 1.81 11.39
CA PRO A 64 -5.33 3.07 11.07
C PRO A 64 -4.15 3.26 12.02
N VAL A 65 -2.94 3.27 11.47
CA VAL A 65 -1.73 3.64 12.21
C VAL A 65 -1.77 5.15 12.37
N LEU A 66 -2.36 5.63 13.47
CA LEU A 66 -2.32 7.03 13.86
C LEU A 66 -0.89 7.36 14.33
N ASN A 67 -0.13 8.05 13.49
CA ASN A 67 1.16 8.60 13.88
C ASN A 67 0.94 9.92 14.61
N THR A 68 0.87 9.86 15.94
CA THR A 68 0.71 11.03 16.83
C THR A 68 2.05 11.71 17.17
N GLY A 69 3.15 11.30 16.52
CA GLY A 69 4.52 11.68 16.89
C GLY A 69 4.93 13.14 16.64
N SER A 70 4.09 14.01 16.08
CA SER A 70 4.45 15.39 15.76
C SER A 70 3.50 16.46 16.33
N LEU A 71 2.61 16.10 17.26
CA LEU A 71 1.66 17.03 17.89
C LEU A 71 2.16 17.66 19.21
N CYS A 72 3.38 17.34 19.64
CA CYS A 72 4.05 17.96 20.79
C CYS A 72 5.53 18.21 20.50
N GLN A 73 5.85 19.27 19.76
CA GLN A 73 7.08 20.03 19.93
C GLN A 73 6.78 21.53 19.84
#